data_AF-A0A920VH43-F1
#
_entry.id   AF-A0A920VH43-F1
#
_cell.length_a   1.000
_cell.length_b   1.000
_cell.length_c   1.000
_cell.angle_alpha   90.00
_cell.angle_beta   90.00
_cell.angle_gamma   90.00
#
_symmetry.space_group_name_H-M   'P 1'
#
loop_
_entity.id
_entity.type
_entity.pdbx_description
1 polymer ?
#
loop_
_entity_poly.entity_id
_entity_poly.type
_entity_poly.pdbx_seq_one_letter_code
_entity_poly.pdbx_strand_id
1 'polypeptide(L)'
;MWFEADLLPGYAWSFPLPDGRANVGFGILRGGPVPWVPQAESGTSSWTGGDPLRLGRPSLPEDRRMAWPIPAKVDRAVLDHGPVLFVGDAAAATDALTGEGIGQALLTGILAGEAALAGSSPADVAEIYRRSVRRELVADHRMSTALQAILARPTGARAAVRLAGATPWTRRNFARWMFEDYPRALLATPHRWSRGLMSAPGAYATR
;
A
#
# COMPACT_ATOMS: atom_id res chain seq x y z
N MET A 1 7.69 5.61 9.03
CA MET A 1 7.62 4.16 8.73
C MET A 1 9.02 3.58 8.83
N TRP A 2 9.17 2.34 9.29
CA TRP A 2 10.47 1.65 9.35
C TRP A 2 10.31 0.15 9.07
N PHE A 3 11.41 -0.47 8.64
CA PHE A 3 11.49 -1.89 8.30
C PHE A 3 12.38 -2.60 9.34
N GLU A 4 11.87 -3.67 9.93
CA GLU A 4 12.64 -4.54 10.83
C GLU A 4 12.81 -5.90 10.18
N ALA A 5 13.97 -6.54 10.40
CA ALA A 5 14.28 -7.84 9.80
C ALA A 5 13.21 -8.89 10.15
N ASP A 6 12.71 -8.83 11.39
CA ASP A 6 11.72 -9.77 11.92
C ASP A 6 10.30 -9.49 11.41
N LEU A 7 10.07 -8.38 10.72
CA LEU A 7 8.77 -8.05 10.11
C LEU A 7 8.74 -8.33 8.61
N LEU A 8 9.87 -8.65 7.97
CA LEU A 8 9.95 -8.76 6.51
C LEU A 8 8.97 -9.80 5.93
N PRO A 9 8.31 -9.49 4.79
CA PRO A 9 8.40 -8.26 3.99
C PRO A 9 7.50 -7.10 4.48
N GLY A 10 6.94 -7.21 5.67
CA GLY A 10 6.14 -6.19 6.33
C GLY A 10 6.96 -5.02 6.89
N TYR A 11 6.27 -4.12 7.56
CA TYR A 11 6.83 -2.88 8.10
C TYR A 11 6.02 -2.39 9.30
N ALA A 12 6.58 -1.44 10.04
CA ALA A 12 5.91 -0.74 11.13
C ALA A 12 5.75 0.75 10.84
N TRP A 13 4.71 1.36 11.39
CA TRP A 13 4.40 2.77 11.21
C TRP A 13 4.14 3.49 12.54
N SER A 14 4.33 4.80 12.49
CA SER A 14 3.92 5.75 13.52
C SER A 14 3.42 6.98 12.78
N PHE A 15 2.11 7.19 12.76
CA PHE A 15 1.49 8.34 12.14
C PHE A 15 1.11 9.36 13.22
N PRO A 16 1.66 10.59 13.16
CA PRO A 16 1.38 11.60 14.16
C PRO A 16 -0.11 11.96 14.16
N LEU A 17 -0.66 12.14 15.35
CA LEU A 17 -2.00 12.64 15.60
C LEU A 17 -1.90 13.94 16.42
N PRO A 18 -2.98 14.73 16.51
CA PRO A 18 -3.03 15.86 17.45
C PRO A 18 -2.73 15.44 18.90
N ASP A 19 -2.40 16.43 19.72
CA ASP A 19 -2.23 16.29 21.18
C ASP A 19 -1.11 15.33 21.62
N GLY A 20 -0.05 15.24 20.83
CA GLY A 20 1.12 14.41 21.14
C GLY A 20 0.86 12.91 21.04
N ARG A 21 -0.23 12.51 20.36
CA ARG A 21 -0.59 11.12 20.10
C ARG A 21 0.02 10.63 18.79
N ALA A 22 0.03 9.31 18.62
CA ALA A 22 0.38 8.68 17.36
C ALA A 22 -0.42 7.39 17.15
N ASN A 23 -0.82 7.14 15.90
CA ASN A 23 -1.30 5.83 15.48
C ASN A 23 -0.07 4.95 15.17
N VAL A 24 0.13 3.90 15.95
CA VAL A 24 1.28 3.00 15.83
C VAL A 24 0.79 1.59 15.53
N GLY A 25 1.42 0.95 14.57
CA GLY A 25 1.10 -0.43 14.22
C GLY A 25 2.14 -1.03 13.28
N PHE A 26 1.83 -2.25 12.82
CA PHE A 26 2.65 -2.97 11.87
C PHE A 26 1.79 -3.84 10.96
N GLY A 27 2.30 -4.10 9.76
CA GLY A 27 1.68 -4.98 8.77
C GLY A 27 2.62 -6.13 8.48
N ILE A 28 2.08 -7.35 8.39
CA ILE A 28 2.81 -8.55 7.98
C ILE A 28 2.02 -9.30 6.91
N LEU A 29 2.72 -10.08 6.08
CA LEU A 29 2.07 -10.96 5.13
C LEU A 29 1.57 -12.24 5.79
N ARG A 30 0.30 -12.56 5.55
CA ARG A 30 -0.27 -13.85 5.95
C ARG A 30 0.40 -14.98 5.16
N GLY A 31 0.85 -16.03 5.88
CA GLY A 31 1.59 -17.15 5.30
C GLY A 31 3.08 -16.86 5.04
N GLY A 32 3.57 -15.71 5.50
CA GLY A 32 5.00 -15.39 5.50
C GLY A 32 5.79 -16.11 6.60
N PRO A 33 7.10 -15.87 6.69
CA PRO A 33 7.97 -16.48 7.70
C PRO A 33 7.64 -16.02 9.12
N VAL A 34 6.97 -14.87 9.27
CA VAL A 34 6.48 -14.36 10.55
C VAL A 34 5.13 -15.01 10.86
N PRO A 35 5.02 -15.81 11.94
CA PRO A 35 3.76 -16.43 12.32
C PRO A 35 2.75 -15.35 12.67
N TRP A 36 1.51 -15.53 12.22
CA TRP A 36 0.41 -14.70 12.69
C TRP A 36 0.15 -15.02 14.17
N VAL A 37 0.34 -14.03 15.03
CA VAL A 37 0.06 -14.15 16.47
C VAL A 37 -1.33 -13.56 16.73
N PRO A 38 -2.25 -14.29 17.38
CA PRO A 38 -3.54 -13.75 17.80
C PRO A 38 -3.38 -12.49 18.66
N GLN A 39 -4.31 -11.55 18.52
CA GLN A 39 -4.28 -10.25 19.20
C GLN A 39 -4.15 -10.33 20.74
N ALA A 40 -4.59 -11.43 21.35
CA ALA A 40 -4.47 -11.67 22.79
C ALA A 40 -3.03 -11.98 23.25
N GLU A 41 -2.18 -12.44 22.34
CA GLU A 41 -0.80 -12.90 22.59
C GLU A 41 0.25 -11.95 22.01
N SER A 42 -0.15 -11.00 21.15
CA SER A 42 0.70 -9.95 20.59
C SER A 42 0.98 -8.85 21.61
N GLY A 43 1.68 -9.20 22.69
CA GLY A 43 2.23 -8.22 23.62
C GLY A 43 3.14 -7.26 22.85
N THR A 44 2.87 -5.96 22.93
CA THR A 44 3.72 -4.93 22.29
C THR A 44 5.15 -4.95 22.79
N SER A 45 5.41 -5.52 23.98
CA SER A 45 6.72 -5.50 24.63
C SER A 45 7.84 -6.15 23.82
N SER A 46 7.57 -7.17 22.99
CA SER A 46 8.64 -7.85 22.23
C SER A 46 8.89 -7.26 20.84
N TRP A 47 7.87 -6.68 20.18
CA TRP A 47 7.96 -6.31 18.75
C TRP A 47 8.11 -4.81 18.48
N THR A 48 7.65 -3.94 19.38
CA THR A 48 8.06 -2.52 19.37
C THR A 48 9.45 -2.33 19.98
N GLY A 49 10.18 -3.43 20.20
CA GLY A 49 11.50 -3.45 20.80
C GLY A 49 11.55 -2.77 22.15
N GLY A 50 10.47 -2.77 22.95
CA GLY A 50 10.47 -2.17 24.29
C GLY A 50 11.07 -0.76 24.41
N ASP A 51 11.20 -0.03 23.30
CA ASP A 51 12.05 1.15 23.28
C ASP A 51 11.23 2.43 23.01
N PRO A 52 10.77 3.09 24.08
CA PRO A 52 10.28 4.47 24.04
C PRO A 52 11.21 5.43 23.27
N LEU A 53 12.50 5.13 23.11
CA LEU A 53 13.46 5.98 22.40
C LEU A 53 13.10 6.18 20.92
N ARG A 54 12.37 5.28 20.25
CA ARG A 54 11.99 5.49 18.84
C ARG A 54 10.81 6.45 18.64
N LEU A 55 9.90 6.54 19.61
CA LEU A 55 8.90 7.62 19.69
C LEU A 55 9.47 8.87 20.38
N GLY A 56 10.68 8.75 20.94
CA GLY A 56 11.39 9.81 21.66
C GLY A 56 10.82 10.14 23.04
N ARG A 57 9.76 9.46 23.48
CA ARG A 57 9.06 9.72 24.76
C ARG A 57 8.37 8.46 25.30
N PRO A 58 8.24 8.32 26.63
CA PRO A 58 7.33 7.34 27.22
C PRO A 58 5.92 7.54 26.65
N SER A 59 5.32 6.49 26.11
CA SER A 59 3.97 6.49 25.56
C SER A 59 3.11 5.45 26.27
N LEU A 60 1.83 5.78 26.44
CA LEU A 60 0.84 4.89 27.02
C LEU A 60 -0.18 4.50 25.94
N PRO A 61 -0.59 3.22 25.84
CA PRO A 61 -1.69 2.84 24.97
C PRO A 61 -2.97 3.56 25.39
N GLU A 62 -3.61 4.27 24.46
CA GLU A 62 -4.85 5.02 24.72
C GLU A 62 -6.12 4.17 24.46
N ASP A 63 -6.08 3.24 23.52
CA ASP A 63 -7.25 2.48 23.07
C ASP A 63 -6.89 1.00 22.78
N ARG A 64 -7.93 0.21 22.45
CA ARG A 64 -7.84 -1.19 22.05
C ARG A 64 -6.96 -1.34 20.81
N ARG A 65 -6.14 -2.37 20.84
CA ARG A 65 -5.42 -2.84 19.67
C ARG A 65 -6.42 -3.54 18.75
N MET A 66 -6.37 -3.22 17.46
CA MET A 66 -7.19 -3.84 16.42
C MET A 66 -6.29 -4.37 15.31
N ALA A 67 -6.73 -5.44 14.65
CA ALA A 67 -6.02 -6.03 13.51
C ALA A 67 -7.06 -6.50 12.50
N TRP A 68 -6.84 -6.18 11.23
CA TRP A 68 -7.72 -6.52 10.13
C TRP A 68 -6.91 -7.01 8.93
N PRO A 69 -7.41 -7.98 8.17
CA PRO A 69 -6.79 -8.36 6.91
C PRO A 69 -6.98 -7.24 5.88
N ILE A 70 -5.90 -6.86 5.21
CA ILE A 70 -5.92 -5.88 4.10
C ILE A 70 -5.96 -6.67 2.77
N PRO A 71 -7.09 -6.67 2.03
CA PRO A 71 -7.23 -7.48 0.84
C PRO A 71 -6.54 -6.83 -0.36
N ALA A 72 -5.34 -7.29 -0.70
CA ALA A 72 -4.61 -6.84 -1.89
C ALA A 72 -4.59 -7.96 -2.95
N LYS A 73 -5.62 -8.03 -3.79
CA LYS A 73 -5.75 -9.08 -4.82
C LYS A 73 -6.64 -8.70 -5.99
N VAL A 74 -6.57 -7.45 -6.41
CA VAL A 74 -7.45 -6.85 -7.44
C VAL A 74 -7.40 -7.58 -8.78
N ASP A 75 -6.29 -8.28 -9.09
CA ASP A 75 -6.11 -9.03 -10.33
C ASP A 75 -6.96 -10.30 -10.44
N ARG A 76 -7.37 -10.85 -9.29
CA ARG A 76 -8.20 -12.07 -9.14
C ARG A 76 -9.52 -11.82 -8.40
N ALA A 77 -9.81 -10.57 -8.03
CA ALA A 77 -11.05 -10.23 -7.34
C ALA A 77 -12.26 -10.34 -8.27
N VAL A 78 -13.39 -10.74 -7.69
CA VAL A 78 -14.70 -10.55 -8.33
C VAL A 78 -15.06 -9.08 -8.17
N LEU A 79 -15.28 -8.38 -9.27
CA LEU A 79 -15.52 -6.92 -9.27
C LEU A 79 -17.00 -6.55 -9.35
N ASP A 80 -17.87 -7.51 -9.63
CA ASP A 80 -19.30 -7.29 -9.79
C ASP A 80 -20.09 -8.59 -9.60
N HIS A 81 -21.39 -8.44 -9.35
CA HIS A 81 -22.34 -9.53 -9.35
C HIS A 81 -23.74 -9.02 -9.74
N GLY A 82 -24.18 -9.34 -10.95
CA GLY A 82 -25.45 -8.84 -11.47
C GLY A 82 -25.46 -7.30 -11.53
N PRO A 83 -26.40 -6.61 -10.86
CA PRO A 83 -26.45 -5.15 -10.84
C PRO A 83 -25.51 -4.51 -9.79
N VAL A 84 -24.68 -5.29 -9.10
CA VAL A 84 -23.82 -4.81 -8.00
C VAL A 84 -22.37 -4.70 -8.48
N LEU A 85 -21.71 -3.58 -8.20
CA LEU A 85 -20.27 -3.38 -8.39
C LEU A 85 -19.57 -3.34 -7.03
N PHE A 86 -18.40 -3.97 -6.92
CA PHE A 86 -17.55 -3.93 -5.74
C PHE A 86 -16.44 -2.91 -5.90
N VAL A 87 -16.16 -2.10 -4.88
CA VAL A 87 -15.14 -1.04 -4.87
C VAL A 87 -14.28 -1.12 -3.60
N GLY A 88 -13.12 -0.47 -3.61
CA GLY A 88 -12.18 -0.46 -2.48
C GLY A 88 -11.81 -1.85 -1.98
N ASP A 89 -11.91 -2.06 -0.67
CA ASP A 89 -11.58 -3.35 -0.04
C ASP A 89 -12.48 -4.49 -0.53
N ALA A 90 -13.73 -4.23 -0.92
CA ALA A 90 -14.61 -5.23 -1.50
C ALA A 90 -14.11 -5.71 -2.88
N ALA A 91 -13.42 -4.83 -3.63
CA ALA A 91 -12.72 -5.17 -4.86
C ALA A 91 -11.28 -5.68 -4.62
N ALA A 92 -10.85 -5.78 -3.35
CA ALA A 92 -9.48 -6.07 -2.96
C ALA A 92 -8.44 -5.17 -3.66
N ALA A 93 -8.78 -3.89 -3.77
CA ALA A 93 -8.06 -2.90 -4.59
C ALA A 93 -6.78 -2.36 -3.94
N THR A 94 -6.49 -2.69 -2.69
CA THR A 94 -5.34 -2.15 -1.95
C THR A 94 -4.02 -2.58 -2.59
N ASP A 95 -2.99 -1.73 -2.47
CA ASP A 95 -1.65 -2.04 -2.96
C ASP A 95 -1.02 -3.18 -2.15
N ALA A 96 -0.47 -4.18 -2.85
CA ALA A 96 0.09 -5.36 -2.20
C ALA A 96 1.38 -5.07 -1.41
N LEU A 97 2.15 -4.06 -1.80
CA LEU A 97 3.45 -3.76 -1.20
C LEU A 97 3.32 -2.80 -0.02
N THR A 98 2.59 -1.70 -0.20
CA THR A 98 2.46 -0.64 0.81
C THR A 98 1.23 -0.84 1.69
N GLY A 99 0.22 -1.59 1.28
CA GLY A 99 -1.05 -1.69 2.00
C GLY A 99 -1.90 -0.41 1.91
N GLU A 100 -1.55 0.53 1.03
CA GLU A 100 -2.38 1.71 0.76
C GLU A 100 -3.68 1.28 0.07
N GLY A 101 -4.80 1.85 0.51
CA GLY A 101 -6.12 1.51 -0.02
C GLY A 101 -7.05 2.70 -0.23
N ILE A 102 -6.78 3.86 0.38
CA ILE A 102 -7.68 5.02 0.32
C ILE A 102 -7.77 5.55 -1.12
N GLY A 103 -6.64 5.77 -1.79
CA GLY A 103 -6.62 6.24 -3.17
C GLY A 103 -7.27 5.25 -4.12
N GLN A 104 -7.00 3.96 -3.95
CA GLN A 104 -7.54 2.88 -4.76
C GLN A 104 -9.05 2.70 -4.53
N ALA A 105 -9.54 2.90 -3.30
CA ALA A 105 -10.97 2.90 -2.99
C ALA A 105 -11.70 4.07 -3.66
N LEU A 106 -11.15 5.28 -3.60
CA LEU A 106 -11.70 6.43 -4.30
C LEU A 106 -11.71 6.22 -5.81
N LEU A 107 -10.59 5.77 -6.39
CA LEU A 107 -10.46 5.49 -7.81
C LEU A 107 -11.48 4.45 -8.28
N THR A 108 -11.57 3.31 -7.59
CA THR A 108 -12.56 2.27 -7.96
C THR A 108 -14.00 2.76 -7.82
N GLY A 109 -14.30 3.61 -6.83
CA GLY A 109 -15.59 4.31 -6.73
C GLY A 109 -15.89 5.21 -7.92
N ILE A 110 -14.92 6.02 -8.36
CA ILE A 110 -15.05 6.89 -9.53
C ILE A 110 -15.29 6.05 -10.79
N LEU A 111 -14.48 5.02 -11.01
CA LEU A 111 -14.60 4.13 -12.18
C LEU A 111 -15.97 3.41 -12.22
N ALA A 112 -16.50 3.01 -11.07
CA ALA A 112 -17.83 2.40 -10.97
C ALA A 112 -18.93 3.40 -11.35
N GLY A 113 -18.83 4.65 -10.88
CA GLY A 113 -19.75 5.72 -11.25
C GLY A 113 -19.71 6.06 -12.75
N GLU A 114 -18.51 6.18 -13.32
CA GLU A 114 -18.31 6.42 -14.76
C GLU A 114 -18.90 5.27 -15.60
N ALA A 115 -18.68 4.03 -15.18
CA ALA A 115 -19.24 2.87 -15.86
C ALA A 115 -20.77 2.87 -15.82
N ALA A 116 -21.37 3.23 -14.68
CA ALA A 116 -22.82 3.31 -14.52
C ALA A 116 -23.46 4.39 -15.41
N LEU A 117 -22.76 5.51 -15.65
CA LEU A 117 -23.22 6.56 -16.55
C LEU A 117 -23.07 6.22 -18.03
N ALA A 118 -22.04 5.43 -18.39
CA ALA A 118 -21.72 5.11 -19.78
C ALA A 118 -22.43 3.86 -20.31
N GLY A 119 -22.74 2.89 -19.44
CA GLY A 119 -23.32 1.62 -19.85
C GLY A 119 -24.83 1.70 -20.10
N SER A 120 -25.31 0.95 -21.10
CA SER A 120 -26.73 0.83 -21.46
C SER A 120 -27.47 -0.32 -20.77
N SER A 121 -26.74 -1.23 -20.13
CA SER A 121 -27.29 -2.39 -19.42
C SER A 121 -26.37 -2.77 -18.25
N PRO A 122 -26.86 -3.52 -17.23
CA PRO A 122 -26.01 -3.98 -16.13
C PRO A 122 -24.77 -4.75 -16.59
N ALA A 123 -24.89 -5.55 -17.65
CA ALA A 123 -23.76 -6.30 -18.21
C ALA A 123 -22.71 -5.37 -18.85
N ASP A 124 -23.17 -4.33 -19.56
CA ASP A 124 -22.28 -3.33 -20.18
C ASP A 124 -21.55 -2.51 -19.10
N VAL A 125 -22.29 -2.06 -18.07
CA VAL A 125 -21.73 -1.34 -16.93
C VAL A 125 -20.63 -2.17 -16.25
N ALA A 126 -20.92 -3.44 -15.94
CA ALA A 126 -19.94 -4.33 -15.33
C ALA A 126 -18.69 -4.51 -16.19
N GLU A 127 -18.86 -4.68 -17.51
CA GLU A 127 -17.74 -4.85 -18.44
C GLU A 127 -16.87 -3.59 -18.55
N ILE A 128 -17.49 -2.40 -18.64
CA ILE A 128 -16.77 -1.11 -18.63
C ILE A 128 -15.98 -0.97 -17.32
N TYR A 129 -16.61 -1.26 -16.19
CA TYR A 129 -15.98 -1.17 -14.88
C TYR A 129 -14.77 -2.11 -14.76
N ARG A 130 -14.95 -3.42 -15.07
CA ARG A 130 -13.87 -4.41 -15.03
C ARG A 130 -12.68 -3.99 -15.88
N ARG A 131 -12.93 -3.50 -17.10
CA ARG A 131 -11.88 -3.08 -18.02
C ARG A 131 -11.10 -1.89 -17.47
N SER A 132 -11.80 -0.90 -16.92
CA SER A 132 -11.16 0.27 -16.32
C SER A 132 -10.35 -0.10 -15.09
N VAL A 133 -10.88 -0.91 -14.16
CA VAL A 133 -10.12 -1.37 -12.99
C VAL A 133 -8.87 -2.16 -13.41
N ARG A 134 -8.99 -3.06 -14.39
CA ARG A 134 -7.85 -3.83 -14.90
C ARG A 134 -6.78 -2.94 -15.52
N ARG A 135 -7.19 -1.93 -16.30
CA ARG A 135 -6.29 -0.96 -16.92
C ARG A 135 -5.56 -0.12 -15.87
N GLU A 136 -6.28 0.33 -14.84
CA GLU A 136 -5.73 1.25 -13.85
C GLU A 136 -4.86 0.58 -12.78
N LEU A 137 -5.25 -0.61 -12.29
CA LEU A 137 -4.68 -1.17 -11.05
C LEU A 137 -3.87 -2.46 -11.23
N VAL A 138 -4.14 -3.27 -12.27
CA VAL A 138 -3.56 -4.64 -12.33
C VAL A 138 -2.07 -4.63 -12.66
N ALA A 139 -1.61 -3.70 -13.51
CA ALA A 139 -0.18 -3.59 -13.81
C ALA A 139 0.63 -3.25 -12.56
N ASP A 140 0.17 -2.25 -11.80
CA ASP A 140 0.80 -1.85 -10.55
C ASP A 140 0.74 -2.95 -9.50
N HIS A 141 -0.43 -3.57 -9.33
CA HIS A 141 -0.59 -4.69 -8.40
C HIS A 141 0.38 -5.86 -8.67
N ARG A 142 0.57 -6.23 -9.95
CA ARG A 142 1.51 -7.29 -10.33
C ARG A 142 2.94 -6.93 -9.98
N MET A 143 3.34 -5.69 -10.21
CA MET A 143 4.67 -5.25 -9.87
C MET A 143 4.87 -5.17 -8.35
N SER A 144 3.87 -4.66 -7.60
CA SER A 144 3.88 -4.64 -6.14
C SER A 144 4.06 -6.05 -5.55
N THR A 145 3.33 -7.03 -6.08
CA THR A 145 3.46 -8.44 -5.69
C THR A 145 4.85 -9.00 -6.00
N ALA A 146 5.41 -8.70 -7.17
CA ALA A 146 6.76 -9.13 -7.54
C ALA A 146 7.84 -8.51 -6.64
N LEU A 147 7.76 -7.21 -6.38
CA LEU A 147 8.67 -6.49 -5.48
C LEU A 147 8.57 -7.02 -4.05
N GLN A 148 7.36 -7.29 -3.57
CA GLN A 148 7.14 -7.87 -2.26
C GLN A 148 7.81 -9.25 -2.14
N ALA A 149 7.72 -10.11 -3.17
CA ALA A 149 8.40 -11.40 -3.18
C ALA A 149 9.95 -11.25 -3.12
N ILE A 150 10.51 -10.20 -3.73
CA ILE A 150 11.93 -9.87 -3.64
C ILE A 150 12.30 -9.42 -2.23
N LEU A 151 11.51 -8.50 -1.64
CA LEU A 151 11.75 -7.95 -0.30
C LEU A 151 11.52 -8.98 0.82
N ALA A 152 10.73 -10.02 0.57
CA ALA A 152 10.56 -11.14 1.49
C ALA A 152 11.86 -11.93 1.71
N ARG A 153 12.85 -11.78 0.82
CA ARG A 153 14.16 -12.43 0.94
C ARG A 153 15.17 -11.47 1.58
N PRO A 154 15.87 -11.84 2.66
CA PRO A 154 16.86 -10.96 3.30
C PRO A 154 17.96 -10.47 2.35
N THR A 155 18.38 -11.29 1.39
CA THR A 155 19.34 -10.89 0.34
C THR A 155 18.75 -9.85 -0.61
N GLY A 156 17.48 -10.02 -1.00
CA GLY A 156 16.74 -9.08 -1.84
C GLY A 156 16.53 -7.73 -1.14
N ALA A 157 16.08 -7.75 0.11
CA ALA A 157 15.94 -6.54 0.93
C ALA A 157 17.27 -5.78 1.08
N ARG A 158 18.38 -6.48 1.39
CA ARG A 158 19.71 -5.85 1.47
C ARG A 158 20.17 -5.26 0.15
N ALA A 159 19.93 -5.96 -0.96
CA ALA A 159 20.25 -5.45 -2.29
C ALA A 159 19.43 -4.20 -2.64
N ALA A 160 18.13 -4.21 -2.33
CA ALA A 160 17.24 -3.07 -2.53
C ALA A 160 17.71 -1.84 -1.74
N VAL A 161 18.08 -2.00 -0.47
CA VAL A 161 18.63 -0.91 0.35
C VAL A 161 19.96 -0.37 -0.23
N ARG A 162 20.85 -1.26 -0.67
CA ARG A 162 22.12 -0.85 -1.31
C ARG A 162 21.87 -0.04 -2.58
N LEU A 163 20.96 -0.48 -3.44
CA LEU A 163 20.59 0.21 -4.68
C LEU A 163 19.89 1.55 -4.41
N ALA A 164 18.97 1.59 -3.45
CA ALA A 164 18.31 2.82 -3.00
C ALA A 164 19.32 3.85 -2.49
N GLY A 165 20.38 3.41 -1.80
CA GLY A 165 21.45 4.27 -1.27
C GLY A 165 22.56 4.63 -2.27
N ALA A 166 22.61 3.96 -3.44
CA ALA A 166 23.76 4.00 -4.35
C ALA A 166 24.06 5.39 -4.92
N THR A 167 23.05 6.25 -5.09
CA THR A 167 23.23 7.60 -5.62
C THR A 167 22.41 8.63 -4.83
N PRO A 168 22.81 9.91 -4.82
CA PRO A 168 21.99 10.99 -4.24
C PRO A 168 20.60 11.09 -4.89
N TRP A 169 20.49 10.74 -6.18
CA TRP A 169 19.23 10.73 -6.91
C TRP A 169 18.32 9.56 -6.49
N THR A 170 18.83 8.33 -6.42
CA THR A 170 18.05 7.18 -5.95
C THR A 170 17.61 7.36 -4.50
N ARG A 171 18.47 7.89 -3.64
CA ARG A 171 18.13 8.15 -2.23
C ARG A 171 16.96 9.13 -2.06
N ARG A 172 16.94 10.20 -2.86
CA ARG A 172 15.87 11.21 -2.84
C ARG A 172 14.56 10.70 -3.45
N ASN A 173 14.65 9.87 -4.49
CA ASN A 173 13.46 9.41 -5.23
C ASN A 173 12.93 8.06 -4.76
N PHE A 174 13.66 7.30 -3.94
CA PHE A 174 13.23 5.97 -3.50
C PHE A 174 11.98 5.99 -2.62
N ALA A 175 11.88 6.93 -1.68
CA ALA A 175 10.68 7.08 -0.85
C ALA A 175 9.47 7.54 -1.69
N ARG A 176 9.69 8.46 -2.64
CA ARG A 176 8.67 8.89 -3.59
C ARG A 176 8.22 7.75 -4.50
N TRP A 177 9.16 6.95 -5.01
CA TRP A 177 8.87 5.77 -5.83
C TRP A 177 8.13 4.66 -5.05
N MET A 178 8.38 4.54 -3.75
CA MET A 178 7.76 3.52 -2.90
C MET A 178 6.35 3.92 -2.43
N PHE A 179 6.10 5.19 -2.11
CA PHE A 179 4.88 5.66 -1.43
C PHE A 179 4.10 6.77 -2.15
N GLU A 180 4.70 7.49 -3.11
CA GLU A 180 3.91 8.38 -3.97
C GLU A 180 3.47 7.56 -5.18
N ASP A 181 2.20 7.70 -5.59
CA ASP A 181 1.60 7.12 -6.80
C ASP A 181 2.22 7.64 -8.12
N TYR A 182 3.51 7.96 -8.08
CA TYR A 182 4.29 8.61 -9.11
C TYR A 182 5.70 7.98 -9.21
N PRO A 183 5.88 6.88 -9.95
CA PRO A 183 5.02 5.71 -10.09
C PRO A 183 5.83 4.40 -10.29
N ARG A 184 5.37 3.36 -9.63
CA ARG A 184 5.73 1.98 -9.89
C ARG A 184 5.38 1.58 -11.36
N ALA A 185 4.32 2.15 -11.91
CA ALA A 185 3.87 1.97 -13.29
C ALA A 185 4.83 2.46 -14.40
N LEU A 186 5.73 3.44 -14.16
CA LEU A 186 6.47 4.09 -15.27
C LEU A 186 7.41 3.15 -16.04
N LEU A 187 7.86 2.05 -15.42
CA LEU A 187 8.66 1.02 -16.10
C LEU A 187 7.80 0.07 -16.97
N ALA A 188 6.50 -0.01 -16.72
CA ALA A 188 5.58 -0.96 -17.36
C ALA A 188 4.47 -0.31 -18.22
N THR A 189 4.20 0.99 -18.07
CA THR A 189 3.12 1.71 -18.78
C THR A 189 3.61 3.01 -19.43
N PRO A 190 4.38 2.94 -20.54
CA PRO A 190 4.94 4.11 -21.21
C PRO A 190 3.91 5.09 -21.80
N HIS A 191 2.67 4.65 -22.02
CA HIS A 191 1.58 5.49 -22.52
C HIS A 191 1.07 6.53 -21.50
N ARG A 192 1.47 6.42 -20.23
CA ARG A 192 1.11 7.38 -19.15
C ARG A 192 2.12 8.53 -19.02
N TRP A 193 3.09 8.63 -19.93
CA TRP A 193 4.12 9.66 -19.90
C TRP A 193 3.55 11.02 -20.32
N SER A 194 3.66 12.02 -19.44
CA SER A 194 3.45 13.44 -19.76
C SER A 194 4.70 14.27 -19.41
N ARG A 195 4.95 15.36 -20.15
CA ARG A 195 6.09 16.25 -19.89
C ARG A 195 5.92 16.91 -18.51
N GLY A 196 6.95 16.83 -17.66
CA GLY A 196 7.00 17.47 -16.34
C GLY A 196 6.76 16.53 -15.14
N LEU A 197 6.52 15.23 -15.38
CA LEU A 197 6.24 14.21 -14.34
C LEU A 197 7.32 14.07 -13.26
N MET A 198 8.60 14.31 -13.57
CA MET A 198 9.71 14.19 -12.62
C MET A 198 10.17 15.52 -12.03
N SER A 199 9.56 16.64 -12.45
CA SER A 199 9.88 18.00 -12.01
C SER A 199 8.77 18.64 -11.18
N ALA A 200 7.64 17.96 -10.96
CA ALA A 200 6.56 18.46 -10.13
C ALA A 200 6.99 18.54 -8.65
N PRO A 201 6.73 19.66 -7.94
CA PRO A 201 6.90 19.75 -6.50
C PRO A 201 6.10 18.63 -5.81
N GLY A 202 6.66 18.04 -4.75
CA GLY A 202 5.93 17.07 -3.93
C GLY A 202 4.68 17.70 -3.30
N ALA A 203 3.71 16.87 -2.92
CA ALA A 203 2.43 17.31 -2.34
C ALA A 203 2.58 18.12 -1.04
N TYR A 204 3.75 18.06 -0.41
CA TYR A 204 4.10 18.85 0.76
C TYR A 204 4.98 20.05 0.36
N ALA A 205 4.36 21.23 0.26
CA ALA A 205 5.09 22.49 0.29
C ALA A 205 5.18 22.95 1.75
N THR A 206 6.39 23.03 2.30
CA THR A 206 6.64 23.69 3.58
C THR A 206 6.09 25.12 3.52
N ARG A 207 5.03 25.38 4.26
CA ARG A 207 4.68 26.73 4.73
C ARG A 207 5.14 26.86 6.17
#